data_AF-A0A4U3AKG8-F1
#
_entry.id   AF-A0A4U3AKG8-F1
#
_cell.length_a   1.000
_cell.length_b   1.000
_cell.length_c   1.000
_cell.angle_alpha   90.00
_cell.angle_beta   90.00
_cell.angle_gamma   90.00
#
_symmetry.space_group_name_H-M   'P 1'
#
loop_
_entity.id
_entity.type
_entity.pdbx_description
1 polymer ?
#
loop_
_entity_poly.entity_id
_entity_poly.type
_entity_poly.pdbx_seq_one_letter_code
_entity_poly.pdbx_strand_id
1 'polypeptide(L)'
;EIGLPVKSVPVFTEWLKLNLDMKTMEDGDIFNFVIGGTAYVVATWWQRPWIPITMKALPPKVHVTFGTPDQAFLQCIQNNLKKNSVPYECKHNEV
;
A
#
# COMPACT_ATOMS: atom_id res chain seq x y z
N GLU A 1 3.36 -8.16 -7.52
CA GLU A 1 4.13 -7.69 -6.36
C GLU A 1 4.79 -6.37 -6.70
N ILE A 2 4.79 -5.40 -5.80
CA ILE A 2 5.51 -4.11 -5.96
C ILE A 2 6.32 -3.79 -4.70
N GLY A 3 7.62 -3.52 -4.89
CA GLY A 3 8.53 -3.08 -3.83
C GLY A 3 8.43 -1.58 -3.57
N LEU A 4 8.16 -1.20 -2.32
CA LEU A 4 8.09 0.19 -1.88
C LEU A 4 9.06 0.43 -0.71
N PRO A 5 10.24 1.04 -0.97
CA PRO A 5 11.11 1.51 0.10
C PRO A 5 10.46 2.71 0.81
N VAL A 6 10.28 2.59 2.11
CA VAL A 6 9.62 3.58 2.97
C VAL A 6 10.46 3.94 4.18
N LYS A 7 10.19 5.11 4.76
CA LYS A 7 10.90 5.58 5.95
C LYS A 7 10.55 4.77 7.21
N SER A 8 9.28 4.42 7.36
CA SER A 8 8.76 3.62 8.47
C SER A 8 7.84 2.54 7.91
N VAL A 9 8.25 1.28 8.05
CA VAL A 9 7.44 0.15 7.60
C VAL A 9 6.16 0.01 8.42
N PRO A 10 6.17 0.08 9.77
CA PRO A 10 4.94 -0.04 10.55
C PRO A 10 3.90 1.02 10.20
N VAL A 11 4.33 2.29 10.05
CA VAL A 11 3.41 3.40 9.70
C VAL A 11 2.80 3.19 8.31
N PHE A 12 3.61 2.76 7.34
CA PHE A 12 3.11 2.53 5.98
C PHE A 12 2.20 1.31 5.89
N THR A 13 2.57 0.20 6.55
CA THR A 13 1.73 -0.99 6.65
C THR A 13 0.37 -0.67 7.27
N GLU A 14 0.37 0.08 8.38
CA GLU A 14 -0.87 0.47 9.05
C GLU A 14 -1.73 1.39 8.17
N TRP A 15 -1.08 2.31 7.44
CA TRP A 15 -1.77 3.14 6.45
C TRP A 15 -2.46 2.29 5.37
N LEU A 16 -1.79 1.27 4.83
CA LEU A 16 -2.37 0.37 3.82
C LEU A 16 -3.55 -0.44 4.38
N LYS A 17 -3.45 -0.93 5.61
CA LYS A 17 -4.54 -1.65 6.29
C LYS A 17 -5.76 -0.75 6.48
N LEU A 18 -5.56 0.41 7.10
CA LEU A 18 -6.64 1.32 7.49
C LEU A 18 -7.35 1.97 6.31
N ASN A 19 -6.63 2.20 5.21
CA ASN A 19 -7.16 2.96 4.07
C ASN A 19 -7.52 2.10 2.87
N LEU A 20 -6.75 1.04 2.60
CA LEU A 20 -6.91 0.20 1.41
C LEU A 20 -7.44 -1.21 1.71
N ASP A 21 -7.83 -1.49 2.95
CA ASP A 21 -8.33 -2.79 3.44
C ASP A 21 -7.37 -3.96 3.13
N MET A 22 -6.06 -3.67 3.09
CA MET A 22 -5.01 -4.67 2.90
C MET A 22 -4.64 -5.35 4.22
N LYS A 23 -3.98 -6.50 4.16
CA LYS A 23 -3.66 -7.35 5.32
C LYS A 23 -2.21 -7.80 5.32
N THR A 24 -1.64 -8.04 6.49
CA THR A 24 -0.36 -8.75 6.67
C THR A 24 -0.59 -9.87 7.67
N MET A 25 0.26 -10.91 7.63
CA MET A 25 0.22 -11.98 8.63
C MET A 25 0.81 -11.52 9.96
N GLU A 26 1.94 -10.81 9.90
CA GLU A 26 2.67 -10.31 11.05
C GLU A 26 3.15 -8.88 10.76
N ASP A 27 3.33 -8.10 11.81
CA ASP A 27 3.86 -6.74 11.70
C ASP A 27 5.38 -6.74 11.93
N GLY A 28 6.14 -6.50 10.87
CA GLY A 28 7.58 -6.29 10.90
C GLY A 28 7.99 -4.82 10.87
N ASP A 29 9.09 -4.51 11.57
CA ASP A 29 9.63 -3.15 11.70
C ASP A 29 10.45 -2.68 10.48
N ILE A 30 11.06 -3.61 9.76
CA ILE A 30 12.00 -3.33 8.66
C ILE A 30 11.51 -3.83 7.30
N PHE A 31 10.49 -4.67 7.31
CA PHE A 31 9.97 -5.37 6.15
C PHE A 31 8.57 -5.91 6.44
N ASN A 32 7.65 -5.83 5.47
CA ASN A 32 6.33 -6.44 5.52
C ASN A 32 5.79 -6.77 4.14
N PHE A 33 5.08 -7.89 4.05
CA PHE A 33 4.19 -8.20 2.92
C PHE A 33 2.77 -7.75 3.25
N VAL A 34 2.25 -6.81 2.47
CA VAL A 34 0.90 -6.27 2.65
C VAL A 34 0.06 -6.64 1.42
N ILE A 35 -1.04 -7.35 1.64
CA ILE A 35 -1.76 -8.13 0.62
C ILE A 35 -3.21 -7.65 0.52
N GLY A 36 -3.68 -7.39 -0.70
CA GLY A 36 -5.08 -7.09 -1.02
C GLY A 36 -5.50 -7.92 -2.22
N GLY A 37 -6.21 -9.03 -1.99
CA GLY A 37 -6.52 -10.00 -3.05
C GLY A 37 -5.24 -10.60 -3.66
N THR A 38 -5.02 -10.34 -4.95
CA THR A 38 -3.82 -10.76 -5.69
C THR A 38 -2.77 -9.65 -5.81
N ALA A 39 -3.01 -8.47 -5.23
CA ALA A 39 -2.04 -7.39 -5.16
C ALA A 39 -1.18 -7.53 -3.90
N TYR A 40 0.15 -7.49 -4.09
CA TYR A 40 1.14 -7.63 -3.02
C TYR A 40 2.04 -6.39 -3.01
N VAL A 41 2.04 -5.66 -1.90
CA VAL A 41 2.97 -4.57 -1.62
C VAL A 41 4.05 -5.09 -0.68
N VAL A 42 5.30 -4.89 -1.07
CA VAL A 42 6.47 -5.21 -0.26
C VAL A 42 6.99 -3.92 0.34
N ALA A 43 6.53 -3.63 1.55
CA ALA A 43 6.99 -2.48 2.31
C ALA A 43 8.36 -2.81 2.90
N THR A 44 9.37 -2.02 2.59
CA THR A 44 10.72 -2.25 3.12
C THR A 44 11.34 -0.96 3.61
N TRP A 45 12.12 -1.02 4.68
CA TRP A 45 12.86 0.15 5.14
C TRP A 45 13.86 0.61 4.08
N TRP A 46 13.80 1.88 3.69
CA TRP A 46 14.59 2.46 2.60
C TRP A 46 16.13 2.31 2.69
N GLN A 47 16.69 2.08 3.88
CA GLN A 47 18.13 1.86 4.07
C GLN A 47 18.49 0.38 4.05
N ARG A 48 17.51 -0.52 4.03
CA ARG A 48 17.74 -1.96 3.88
C ARG A 48 18.25 -2.25 2.46
N PRO A 49 19.38 -2.96 2.31
CA PRO A 49 19.83 -3.41 0.99
C PRO A 49 18.83 -4.38 0.36
N TRP A 50 18.57 -4.22 -0.94
CA TRP A 50 17.77 -5.17 -1.70
C TRP A 50 18.60 -6.42 -2.01
N ILE A 51 18.03 -7.58 -1.71
CA ILE A 51 18.64 -8.87 -2.02
C ILE A 51 18.29 -9.21 -3.48
N PRO A 52 19.23 -9.69 -4.31
CA PRO A 52 20.63 -10.02 -4.02
C PRO A 52 21.63 -8.89 -4.33
N ILE A 53 21.18 -7.79 -4.95
CA ILE A 53 22.06 -6.77 -5.56
C ILE A 53 22.70 -5.79 -4.57
N THR A 54 22.42 -5.90 -3.27
CA THR A 54 22.95 -5.07 -2.16
C THR A 54 22.82 -3.56 -2.41
N MET A 55 21.90 -3.15 -3.28
CA MET A 55 21.62 -1.75 -3.56
C MET A 55 20.55 -1.24 -2.60
N LYS A 56 20.68 0.02 -2.14
CA LYS A 56 19.59 0.73 -1.48
C LYS A 56 18.57 1.14 -2.53
N ALA A 57 17.29 0.87 -2.32
CA ALA A 57 16.30 1.36 -3.26
C ALA A 57 16.09 2.86 -3.08
N LEU A 58 16.11 3.55 -4.20
CA LEU A 58 15.75 4.95 -4.25
C LEU A 58 14.24 5.08 -4.03
N PRO A 59 13.76 6.18 -3.43
CA PRO A 59 12.34 6.46 -3.32
C PRO A 59 11.69 6.40 -4.72
N PRO A 60 10.76 5.47 -4.97
CA PRO A 60 10.20 5.30 -6.30
C PRO A 60 9.17 6.41 -6.57
N LYS A 61 9.20 6.98 -7.77
CA LYS A 61 8.07 7.74 -8.30
C LYS A 61 7.22 6.78 -9.12
N VAL A 62 6.24 6.16 -8.46
CA VAL A 62 5.36 5.14 -9.06
C VAL A 62 3.90 5.58 -8.97
N HIS A 63 3.16 5.29 -10.03
CA HIS A 63 1.71 5.34 -10.03
C HIS A 63 1.21 3.89 -10.04
N VAL A 64 0.35 3.54 -9.09
CA VAL A 64 -0.19 2.19 -8.93
C VAL A 64 -1.70 2.27 -9.13
N THR A 65 -2.21 1.43 -10.03
CA THR A 65 -3.65 1.24 -10.24
C THR A 65 -4.04 -0.13 -9.72
N PHE A 66 -5.01 -0.17 -8.81
CA PHE A 66 -5.57 -1.42 -8.30
C PHE A 66 -6.88 -1.74 -9.00
N GLY A 67 -7.06 -3.00 -9.38
CA GLY A 67 -8.39 -3.51 -9.72
C GLY A 67 -9.20 -3.69 -8.44
N THR A 68 -10.48 -3.31 -8.49
CA THR A 68 -11.43 -3.55 -7.40
C THR A 68 -12.43 -4.64 -7.82
N PRO A 69 -12.90 -5.48 -6.88
CA PRO A 69 -13.85 -6.56 -7.22
C PRO A 69 -15.20 -6.02 -7.68
N ASP A 70 -15.69 -4.95 -7.07
CA ASP A 70 -16.97 -4.31 -7.38
C ASP A 70 -17.02 -2.85 -6.88
N GLN A 71 -18.13 -2.17 -7.19
CA GLN A 71 -18.36 -0.79 -6.78
C GLN A 71 -18.55 -0.64 -5.25
N ALA A 72 -19.09 -1.65 -4.57
CA ALA A 72 -19.32 -1.60 -3.13
C ALA A 72 -17.99 -1.60 -2.37
N PHE A 73 -17.01 -2.37 -2.83
CA PHE A 73 -15.65 -2.34 -2.32
C PHE A 73 -15.01 -0.97 -2.53
N LEU A 74 -15.15 -0.37 -3.72
CA LEU A 74 -14.62 0.98 -3.98
C LEU A 74 -15.24 2.03 -3.03
N GLN A 75 -16.54 1.95 -2.75
CA GLN A 75 -17.21 2.82 -1.77
C GLN A 75 -16.68 2.60 -0.34
N CYS A 76 -16.40 1.35 0.04
CA CYS A 76 -15.76 1.03 1.33
C CYS A 76 -14.40 1.76 1.46
N ILE A 77 -13.57 1.69 0.43
CA ILE A 77 -12.28 2.36 0.38
C ILE A 77 -12.43 3.89 0.47
N GLN A 78 -13.39 4.48 -0.26
CA GLN A 78 -13.67 5.92 -0.18
C GLN A 78 -14.09 6.36 1.23
N ASN A 79 -14.89 5.54 1.91
CA ASN A 79 -15.29 5.78 3.29
C ASN A 79 -14.10 5.71 4.26
N ASN A 80 -13.20 4.73 4.07
CA ASN A 80 -11.98 4.60 4.86
C ASN A 80 -11.06 5.82 4.69
N LEU A 81 -10.81 6.23 3.44
CA LEU A 81 -10.01 7.42 3.13
C LEU A 81 -10.60 8.68 3.75
N LYS A 82 -11.94 8.86 3.63
CA LYS A 82 -12.65 9.99 4.26
C LYS A 82 -12.52 9.98 5.78
N LYS A 83 -12.74 8.82 6.42
CA LYS A 83 -12.65 8.66 7.88
C LYS A 83 -11.26 8.99 8.41
N ASN A 84 -10.23 8.59 7.68
CA ASN A 84 -8.83 8.80 8.07
C ASN A 84 -8.25 10.13 7.55
N SER A 85 -9.09 11.01 7.00
CA SER A 85 -8.68 12.32 6.44
C SER A 85 -7.59 12.22 5.36
N VAL A 86 -7.60 11.15 4.58
CA VAL A 86 -6.70 10.97 3.43
C VAL A 86 -7.31 11.66 2.21
N PRO A 87 -6.60 12.61 1.57
CA PRO A 87 -7.09 13.26 0.36
C PRO A 87 -7.28 12.26 -0.78
N TYR A 88 -8.44 12.32 -1.45
CA TYR A 88 -8.71 11.53 -2.66
C TYR A 88 -9.62 12.31 -3.62
N GLU A 89 -9.52 11.96 -4.91
CA GLU A 89 -10.42 12.44 -5.95
C GLU A 89 -11.33 11.29 -6.40
N CYS A 90 -12.62 11.59 -6.60
CA CYS A 90 -13.59 10.63 -7.12
C CYS A 90 -14.25 11.19 -8.38
N LYS A 91 -13.98 10.56 -9.53
CA LYS A 91 -14.65 10.87 -10.79
C LYS A 91 -15.99 10.12 -10.81
N HIS A 92 -17.08 10.86 -10.92
CA HIS A 92 -18.44 10.32 -10.82
C HIS A 92 -18.92 9.55 -12.07
N ASN A 93 -18.05 9.32 -13.07
CA ASN A 93 -18.45 8.98 -14.45
C ASN A 93 -17.97 7.62 -14.99
N GLU A 94 -17.54 6.69 -14.15
CA GLU A 94 -17.14 5.36 -14.60
C GLU A 94 -18.02 4.31 -13.90
N VAL A 95 -19.17 4.02 -14.53
CA VAL A 95 -20.00 2.81 -14.30
C VAL A 95 -20.00 2.03 -15.60
#